data_AF-A0A382FLC1-F1
#
_entry.id   AF-A0A382FLC1-F1
#
_cell.length_a   1.000
_cell.length_b   1.000
_cell.length_c   1.000
_cell.angle_alpha   90.00
_cell.angle_beta   90.00
_cell.angle_gamma   90.00
#
_symmetry.space_group_name_H-M   'P 1'
#
loop_
_entity.id
_entity.type
_entity.pdbx_description
1 polymer ?
#
loop_
_entity_poly.entity_id
_entity_poly.type
_entity_poly.pdbx_seq_one_letter_code
_entity_poly.pdbx_strand_id
1 'polypeptide(L)'
;VVPMVCSGHDARAAVGAVRYPPFGKRGVGLARAQGYGSSFETYRSWQESEAIVVVQVEHIDAVNNLEEILTTDGVDAYIVGPYDLSGSMGIPGEFEDPKFIEAMNRIRATAERLKVPGGVHLIEPNPAELVRLIEQGNEFIAYSLDIRMIDVSCRTGLAEIKKVCK
;
A
#
# COMPACT_ATOMS: atom_id res chain seq x y z
N VAL A 1 3.53 -3.91 4.45
CA VAL A 1 2.16 -3.57 3.99
C VAL A 1 1.20 -4.53 4.64
N VAL A 2 0.14 -4.03 5.28
CA VAL A 2 -0.85 -4.85 6.00
C VAL A 2 -2.21 -4.69 5.30
N PRO A 3 -2.78 -5.75 4.73
CA PRO A 3 -4.08 -5.71 4.06
C PRO A 3 -5.24 -5.58 5.05
N MET A 4 -6.42 -5.21 4.55
CA MET A 4 -7.71 -5.23 5.24
C MET A 4 -7.74 -4.47 6.58
N VAL A 5 -7.01 -3.36 6.69
CA VAL A 5 -7.04 -2.48 7.86
C VAL A 5 -8.29 -1.59 7.77
N CYS A 6 -9.35 -1.97 8.49
CA CYS A 6 -10.67 -1.32 8.37
C CYS A 6 -11.00 -0.39 9.54
N SER A 7 -10.18 -0.36 10.59
CA SER A 7 -10.38 0.46 11.79
C SER A 7 -9.06 0.86 12.44
N GLY A 8 -9.06 1.86 13.32
CA GLY A 8 -7.86 2.17 14.11
C GLY A 8 -7.47 1.04 15.07
N HIS A 9 -8.41 0.17 15.46
CA HIS A 9 -8.06 -1.06 16.19
C HIS A 9 -7.19 -1.99 15.34
N ASP A 10 -7.53 -2.19 14.06
CA ASP A 10 -6.74 -3.01 13.14
C ASP A 10 -5.36 -2.39 12.91
N ALA A 11 -5.30 -1.05 12.77
CA ALA A 11 -4.05 -0.32 12.64
C ALA A 11 -3.15 -0.51 13.88
N ARG A 12 -3.70 -0.34 15.09
CA ARG A 12 -2.97 -0.58 16.35
C ARG A 12 -2.51 -2.03 16.48
N ALA A 13 -3.33 -2.98 16.04
CA ALA A 13 -2.97 -4.39 16.03
C ALA A 13 -1.81 -4.68 15.06
N ALA A 14 -1.82 -4.05 13.87
CA ALA A 14 -0.76 -4.14 12.88
C ALA A 14 0.57 -3.59 13.41
N VAL A 15 0.56 -2.39 13.98
CA VAL A 15 1.76 -1.78 14.60
C VAL A 15 2.28 -2.65 15.75
N GLY A 16 1.38 -3.08 16.64
CA GLY A 16 1.75 -3.92 17.78
C GLY A 16 2.37 -5.27 17.38
N ALA A 17 2.03 -5.82 16.22
CA ALA A 17 2.65 -7.05 15.72
C ALA A 17 4.12 -6.87 15.28
N VAL A 18 4.53 -5.65 14.94
CA VAL A 18 5.89 -5.32 14.46
C VAL A 18 6.80 -4.89 15.60
N ARG A 19 6.28 -4.16 16.59
CA ARG A 19 7.06 -3.57 17.69
C ARG A 19 7.27 -4.51 18.88
N TYR A 20 8.48 -4.50 19.45
CA TYR A 20 8.75 -5.15 20.74
C TYR A 20 8.07 -4.41 21.90
N PRO A 21 7.89 -5.05 23.07
CA PRO A 21 7.50 -4.36 24.30
C PRO A 21 8.48 -3.22 24.65
N PRO A 22 8.01 -2.09 25.19
CA PRO A 22 6.62 -1.80 25.60
C PRO A 22 5.70 -1.30 24.48
N PHE A 23 6.23 -1.05 23.28
CA PHE A 23 5.50 -0.42 22.17
C PHE A 23 4.64 -1.40 21.36
N GLY A 24 4.80 -2.70 21.58
CA GLY A 24 4.00 -3.73 20.94
C GLY A 24 4.10 -5.09 21.62
N LYS A 25 3.71 -6.13 20.88
CA LYS A 25 3.57 -7.52 21.33
C LYS A 25 4.42 -8.50 20.53
N ARG A 26 5.40 -8.01 19.76
CA ARG A 26 6.29 -8.87 18.98
C ARG A 26 7.10 -9.77 19.92
N GLY A 27 7.10 -11.07 19.64
CA GLY A 27 7.95 -12.04 20.34
C GLY A 27 9.42 -11.92 19.92
N VAL A 28 10.32 -12.12 20.87
CA VAL A 28 11.76 -12.17 20.60
C VAL A 28 12.14 -13.61 20.20
N GLY A 29 12.53 -13.78 18.95
CA GLY A 29 13.14 -15.03 18.45
C GLY A 29 14.46 -14.71 17.75
N LEU A 30 15.52 -15.42 18.14
CA LEU A 30 16.83 -15.27 17.51
C LEU A 30 16.81 -15.98 16.15
N ALA A 31 16.84 -15.19 15.08
CA ALA A 31 16.75 -15.68 13.71
C ALA A 31 17.53 -14.79 12.75
N ARG A 32 17.31 -14.96 11.44
CA ARG A 32 18.01 -14.28 10.35
C ARG A 32 18.12 -12.76 10.53
N ALA A 33 17.05 -12.11 10.97
CA ALA A 33 17.00 -10.65 11.10
C ALA A 33 18.03 -10.11 12.10
N GLN A 34 18.42 -10.91 13.09
CA GLN A 34 19.37 -10.55 14.14
C GLN A 34 20.73 -11.24 13.96
N GLY A 35 21.02 -11.78 12.78
CA GLY A 35 22.23 -12.56 12.54
C GLY A 35 22.29 -13.84 13.37
N TYR A 36 21.14 -14.48 13.63
CA TYR A 36 21.03 -15.63 14.54
C TYR A 36 21.47 -15.32 15.98
N GLY A 37 21.37 -14.05 16.39
CA GLY A 37 21.65 -13.57 17.74
C GLY A 37 22.94 -12.74 17.86
N SER A 38 23.86 -12.85 16.90
CA SER A 38 25.13 -12.11 16.93
C SER A 38 24.96 -10.59 16.79
N SER A 39 23.86 -10.14 16.17
CA SER A 39 23.54 -8.73 15.93
C SER A 39 22.26 -8.29 16.64
N PHE A 40 21.91 -8.92 17.77
CA PHE A 40 20.64 -8.65 18.47
C PHE A 40 20.47 -7.18 18.84
N GLU A 41 21.47 -6.57 19.50
CA GLU A 41 21.38 -5.19 19.96
C GLU A 41 21.23 -4.20 18.79
N THR A 42 22.03 -4.36 17.73
CA THR A 42 21.91 -3.55 16.51
C THR A 42 20.53 -3.69 15.87
N TYR A 43 20.01 -4.92 15.80
CA TYR A 43 18.68 -5.16 15.26
C TYR A 43 17.58 -4.56 16.14
N ARG A 44 17.70 -4.63 17.47
CA ARG A 44 16.74 -4.04 18.39
C ARG A 44 16.67 -2.52 18.19
N SER A 45 17.82 -1.84 18.13
CA SER A 45 17.87 -0.40 17.86
C SER A 45 17.27 -0.04 16.50
N TRP A 46 17.58 -0.82 15.45
CA TRP A 46 16.95 -0.66 14.14
C TRP A 46 15.43 -0.86 14.20
N GLN A 47 14.95 -1.85 14.95
CA GLN A 47 13.53 -2.15 15.05
C GLN A 47 12.75 -1.00 15.69
N GLU A 48 13.34 -0.33 16.68
CA GLU A 48 12.74 0.81 17.39
C GLU A 48 12.50 2.01 16.48
N SER A 49 13.42 2.37 15.57
CA SER A 49 13.29 3.58 14.73
C SER A 49 13.03 3.33 13.24
N GLU A 50 13.43 2.18 12.68
CA GLU A 50 13.51 1.99 11.23
C GLU A 50 12.48 1.02 10.66
N ALA A 51 11.82 0.20 11.48
CA ALA A 51 10.81 -0.72 10.95
C ALA A 51 9.58 0.08 10.47
N ILE A 52 9.11 -0.20 9.25
CA ILE A 52 8.02 0.55 8.60
C ILE A 52 6.73 -0.28 8.58
N VAL A 53 5.62 0.33 8.99
CA VAL A 53 4.26 -0.20 8.90
C VAL A 53 3.47 0.62 7.90
N VAL A 54 3.13 -0.01 6.77
CA VAL A 54 2.25 0.56 5.76
C VAL A 54 0.90 -0.14 5.83
N VAL A 55 -0.18 0.61 5.98
CA VAL A 55 -1.55 0.08 5.98
C VAL A 55 -2.15 0.14 4.58
N GLN A 56 -2.91 -0.89 4.20
CA GLN A 56 -3.57 -0.92 2.91
C GLN A 56 -5.01 -0.42 3.05
N VAL A 57 -5.36 0.63 2.30
CA VAL A 57 -6.71 1.19 2.23
C VAL A 57 -7.42 0.56 1.05
N GLU A 58 -8.18 -0.50 1.31
CA GLU A 58 -8.78 -1.34 0.26
C GLU A 58 -10.19 -1.83 0.57
N HIS A 59 -10.83 -1.22 1.56
CA HIS A 59 -12.23 -1.49 1.91
C HIS A 59 -12.95 -0.17 2.18
N ILE A 60 -14.25 -0.09 1.88
CA ILE A 60 -15.04 1.12 2.13
C ILE A 60 -15.03 1.52 3.61
N ASP A 61 -14.95 0.55 4.52
CA ASP A 61 -14.81 0.81 5.96
C ASP A 61 -13.46 1.46 6.30
N ALA A 62 -12.38 1.10 5.61
CA ALA A 62 -11.09 1.77 5.75
C ALA A 62 -11.18 3.24 5.32
N VAL A 63 -11.91 3.54 4.24
CA VAL A 63 -12.17 4.93 3.81
C VAL A 63 -13.02 5.67 4.84
N ASN A 64 -14.00 4.99 5.44
CA ASN A 64 -14.86 5.58 6.47
C ASN A 64 -14.11 5.91 7.76
N ASN A 65 -13.15 5.07 8.15
CA ASN A 65 -12.34 5.19 9.37
C ASN A 65 -10.94 5.76 9.11
N LEU A 66 -10.73 6.38 7.94
CA LEU A 66 -9.40 6.69 7.41
C LEU A 66 -8.57 7.56 8.37
N GLU A 67 -9.17 8.58 8.98
CA GLU A 67 -8.44 9.45 9.91
C GLU A 67 -7.98 8.70 11.16
N GLU A 68 -8.81 7.82 11.74
CA GLU A 68 -8.40 7.00 12.89
C GLU A 68 -7.26 6.05 12.51
N ILE A 69 -7.32 5.47 11.30
CA ILE A 69 -6.30 4.56 10.79
C ILE A 69 -4.97 5.32 10.58
N LEU A 70 -5.00 6.42 9.83
CA LEU A 70 -3.80 7.17 9.45
C LEU A 70 -3.16 7.94 10.61
N THR A 71 -3.92 8.27 11.67
CA THR A 71 -3.39 8.91 12.88
C THR A 71 -2.97 7.92 13.97
N THR A 72 -3.09 6.62 13.71
CA THR A 72 -2.61 5.60 14.66
C THR A 72 -1.09 5.67 14.80
N ASP A 73 -0.62 5.82 16.03
CA ASP A 73 0.82 5.86 16.34
C ASP A 73 1.55 4.62 15.80
N GLY A 74 2.64 4.86 15.07
CA GLY A 74 3.43 3.84 14.38
C GLY A 74 2.91 3.39 13.01
N VAL A 75 1.83 3.97 12.47
CA VAL A 75 1.50 3.87 11.04
C VAL A 75 2.34 4.88 10.28
N ASP A 76 3.23 4.39 9.41
CA ASP A 76 4.22 5.21 8.73
C ASP A 76 3.75 5.72 7.36
N ALA A 77 2.91 4.93 6.67
CA ALA A 77 2.36 5.29 5.37
C ALA A 77 1.09 4.49 5.06
N TYR A 78 0.44 4.83 3.94
CA TYR A 78 -0.64 4.02 3.37
C TYR A 78 -0.40 3.67 1.89
N ILE A 79 -1.08 2.62 1.43
CA ILE A 79 -1.22 2.34 0.00
C ILE A 79 -2.66 1.94 -0.31
N VAL A 80 -3.21 2.42 -1.41
CA VAL A 80 -4.55 2.03 -1.87
C VAL A 80 -4.47 0.77 -2.72
N GLY A 81 -5.29 -0.22 -2.38
CA GLY A 81 -5.57 -1.40 -3.20
C GLY A 81 -6.85 -1.17 -4.03
N PRO A 82 -6.75 -0.72 -5.29
CA PRO A 82 -7.92 -0.21 -6.01
C PRO A 82 -8.95 -1.30 -6.35
N TYR A 83 -8.50 -2.50 -6.70
CA TYR A 83 -9.39 -3.61 -7.05
C TYR A 83 -10.24 -4.04 -5.85
N ASP A 84 -9.62 -4.31 -4.71
CA ASP A 84 -10.34 -4.70 -3.49
C ASP A 84 -11.22 -3.56 -2.97
N LEU A 85 -10.77 -2.29 -3.06
CA LEU A 85 -11.60 -1.14 -2.71
C LEU A 85 -12.87 -1.11 -3.56
N SER A 86 -12.73 -1.17 -4.88
CA SER A 86 -13.86 -1.20 -5.79
C SER A 86 -14.79 -2.41 -5.54
N GLY A 87 -14.22 -3.58 -5.20
CA GLY A 87 -14.96 -4.77 -4.82
C GLY A 87 -15.80 -4.56 -3.56
N SER A 88 -15.21 -3.98 -2.50
CA SER A 88 -15.92 -3.66 -1.26
C SER A 88 -17.07 -2.66 -1.44
N MET A 89 -17.01 -1.85 -2.49
CA MET A 89 -18.03 -0.87 -2.85
C MET A 89 -19.13 -1.44 -3.75
N GLY A 90 -19.03 -2.73 -4.12
CA GLY A 90 -19.96 -3.42 -5.00
C GLY A 90 -19.78 -3.08 -6.49
N ILE A 91 -18.63 -2.54 -6.88
CA ILE A 91 -18.31 -2.07 -8.23
C ILE A 91 -16.92 -2.59 -8.69
N PRO A 92 -16.70 -3.91 -8.69
CA PRO A 92 -15.36 -4.50 -8.88
C PRO A 92 -14.76 -4.12 -10.24
N GLY A 93 -13.64 -3.41 -10.22
CA GLY A 93 -12.90 -2.97 -11.40
C GLY A 93 -13.46 -1.74 -12.12
N GLU A 94 -14.58 -1.18 -11.65
CA GLU A 94 -15.22 0.00 -12.25
C GLU A 94 -14.60 1.30 -11.70
N PHE A 95 -13.36 1.59 -12.10
CA PHE A 95 -12.60 2.73 -11.56
C PHE A 95 -13.10 4.10 -12.03
N GLU A 96 -13.93 4.14 -13.07
CA GLU A 96 -14.58 5.36 -13.55
C GLU A 96 -15.91 5.64 -12.84
N ASP A 97 -16.37 4.74 -11.96
CA ASP A 97 -17.61 4.95 -11.20
C ASP A 97 -17.45 6.18 -10.26
N PRO A 98 -18.42 7.10 -10.24
CA PRO A 98 -18.36 8.29 -9.38
C PRO A 98 -18.11 7.99 -7.90
N LYS A 99 -18.58 6.84 -7.39
CA LYS A 99 -18.33 6.43 -6.00
C LYS A 99 -16.85 6.14 -5.77
N PHE A 100 -16.21 5.43 -6.70
CA PHE A 100 -14.78 5.10 -6.60
C PHE A 100 -13.93 6.37 -6.65
N ILE A 101 -14.23 7.27 -7.60
CA ILE A 101 -13.56 8.57 -7.73
C ILE A 101 -13.70 9.38 -6.43
N GLU A 102 -14.90 9.43 -5.85
CA GLU A 102 -15.14 10.14 -4.59
C GLU A 102 -14.35 9.52 -3.42
N ALA A 103 -14.28 8.18 -3.33
CA ALA A 103 -13.47 7.51 -2.33
C ALA A 103 -11.98 7.85 -2.48
N MET A 104 -11.43 7.82 -3.70
CA MET A 104 -10.05 8.20 -3.98
C MET A 104 -9.77 9.67 -3.63
N ASN A 105 -10.69 10.58 -3.94
CA ASN A 105 -10.60 11.99 -3.58
C ASN A 105 -10.57 12.18 -2.06
N ARG A 106 -11.46 11.49 -1.33
CA ARG A 106 -11.51 11.52 0.14
C ARG A 106 -10.21 10.99 0.75
N ILE A 107 -9.65 9.91 0.19
CA ILE A 107 -8.36 9.36 0.64
C ILE A 107 -7.26 10.40 0.50
N ARG A 108 -7.08 10.95 -0.70
CA ARG A 108 -6.04 11.94 -0.99
C ARG A 108 -6.17 13.20 -0.13
N ALA A 109 -7.37 13.76 -0.04
CA ALA A 109 -7.61 14.98 0.75
C ALA A 109 -7.33 14.76 2.25
N THR A 110 -7.68 13.57 2.78
CA THR A 110 -7.41 13.23 4.18
C THR A 110 -5.91 13.02 4.43
N ALA A 111 -5.24 12.27 3.56
CA ALA A 111 -3.80 12.04 3.65
C ALA A 111 -2.99 13.34 3.56
N GLU A 112 -3.33 14.22 2.62
CA GLU A 112 -2.70 15.54 2.46
C GLU A 112 -2.87 16.40 3.72
N ARG A 113 -4.11 16.48 4.24
CA ARG A 113 -4.40 17.22 5.48
C ARG A 113 -3.60 16.71 6.67
N LEU A 114 -3.50 15.38 6.81
CA LEU A 114 -2.78 14.73 7.90
C LEU A 114 -1.26 14.64 7.66
N LYS A 115 -0.80 14.96 6.45
CA LYS A 115 0.60 14.82 6.01
C LYS A 115 1.14 13.40 6.18
N VAL A 116 0.30 12.41 5.89
CA VAL A 116 0.70 11.01 5.92
C VAL A 116 1.12 10.60 4.51
N PRO A 117 2.37 10.16 4.29
CA PRO A 117 2.82 9.75 2.98
C PRO A 117 2.07 8.50 2.54
N GLY A 118 1.83 8.39 1.23
CA GLY A 118 1.23 7.18 0.70
C GLY A 118 0.98 7.27 -0.79
N GLY A 119 0.25 6.29 -1.29
CA GLY A 119 -0.13 6.29 -2.69
C GLY A 119 -1.05 5.14 -3.06
N VAL A 120 -0.90 4.65 -4.28
CA VAL A 120 -1.80 3.65 -4.88
C VAL A 120 -1.00 2.59 -5.60
N HIS A 121 -1.54 1.37 -5.65
CA HIS A 121 -1.07 0.36 -6.57
C HIS A 121 -1.58 0.64 -7.98
N LEU A 122 -0.70 1.12 -8.86
CA LEU A 122 -0.98 1.23 -10.29
C LEU A 122 -0.74 -0.11 -10.95
N ILE A 123 -1.79 -0.84 -11.33
CA ILE A 123 -1.68 -2.26 -11.71
C ILE A 123 -1.15 -2.44 -13.13
N GLU A 124 -1.67 -1.65 -14.08
CA GLU A 124 -1.20 -1.68 -15.46
C GLU A 124 0.12 -0.93 -15.60
N PRO A 125 1.09 -1.45 -16.37
CA PRO A 125 2.38 -0.80 -16.59
C PRO A 125 2.23 0.39 -17.55
N ASN A 126 1.61 1.46 -17.06
CA ASN A 126 1.30 2.67 -17.81
C ASN A 126 2.15 3.86 -17.30
N PRO A 127 3.20 4.27 -18.04
CA PRO A 127 4.06 5.37 -17.63
C PRO A 127 3.33 6.72 -17.56
N ALA A 128 2.35 6.97 -18.42
CA ALA A 128 1.62 8.24 -18.41
C ALA A 128 0.77 8.38 -17.14
N GLU A 129 0.16 7.28 -16.69
CA GLU A 129 -0.59 7.27 -15.44
C GLU A 129 0.33 7.37 -14.22
N LEU A 130 1.51 6.74 -14.25
CA LEU A 130 2.52 6.91 -13.21
C LEU A 130 2.90 8.38 -13.02
N VAL A 131 3.16 9.11 -14.11
CA VAL A 131 3.47 10.55 -14.06
C VAL A 131 2.33 11.33 -13.41
N ARG A 132 1.09 11.07 -13.82
CA ARG A 132 -0.09 11.73 -13.22
C ARG A 132 -0.20 11.46 -11.72
N LEU A 133 0.03 10.23 -11.27
CA LEU A 133 -0.01 9.89 -9.86
C LEU A 133 1.08 10.60 -9.05
N ILE A 134 2.29 10.72 -9.61
CA ILE A 134 3.39 11.50 -8.99
C ILE A 134 3.00 12.98 -8.88
N GLU A 135 2.45 13.56 -9.95
CA GLU A 135 1.98 14.96 -9.97
C GLU A 135 0.83 15.22 -8.99
N GLN A 136 0.03 14.20 -8.68
CA GLN A 136 -1.02 14.24 -7.65
C GLN A 136 -0.48 14.11 -6.22
N GLY A 137 0.84 14.01 -6.03
CA GLY A 137 1.48 13.95 -4.71
C GLY A 137 1.56 12.55 -4.09
N ASN A 138 1.39 11.48 -4.88
CA ASN A 138 1.59 10.13 -4.36
C ASN A 138 3.09 9.84 -4.19
N GLU A 139 3.52 9.49 -2.98
CA GLU A 139 4.92 9.23 -2.61
C GLU A 139 5.25 7.73 -2.59
N PHE A 140 4.25 6.88 -2.37
CA PHE A 140 4.40 5.42 -2.35
C PHE A 140 3.51 4.76 -3.40
N ILE A 141 4.07 4.59 -4.61
CA ILE A 141 3.38 3.98 -5.75
C ILE A 141 3.96 2.59 -6.00
N ALA A 142 3.14 1.56 -5.88
CA ALA A 142 3.49 0.25 -6.42
C ALA A 142 3.23 0.28 -7.93
N TYR A 143 4.29 0.32 -8.74
CA TYR A 143 4.17 0.37 -10.19
C TYR A 143 4.11 -1.03 -10.79
N SER A 144 2.91 -1.41 -11.20
CA SER A 144 2.53 -2.66 -11.82
C SER A 144 2.87 -3.91 -11.00
N LEU A 145 2.98 -5.03 -11.70
CA LEU A 145 3.35 -6.35 -11.21
C LEU A 145 4.30 -6.93 -12.26
N ASP A 146 5.27 -7.74 -11.84
CA ASP A 146 6.16 -8.46 -12.75
C ASP A 146 5.38 -9.23 -13.83
N ILE A 147 4.32 -9.95 -13.43
CA ILE A 147 3.46 -10.71 -14.34
C ILE A 147 2.72 -9.81 -15.36
N ARG A 148 2.30 -8.61 -14.96
CA ARG A 148 1.60 -7.67 -15.86
C ARG A 148 2.58 -7.01 -16.81
N MET A 149 3.75 -6.60 -16.32
CA MET A 149 4.83 -6.05 -17.13
C MET A 149 5.27 -7.02 -18.23
N ILE A 150 5.48 -8.29 -17.87
CA ILE A 150 5.85 -9.34 -18.83
C ILE A 150 4.71 -9.56 -19.84
N ASP A 151 3.46 -9.74 -19.37
CA ASP A 151 2.32 -9.98 -20.25
C ASP A 151 2.11 -8.84 -21.27
N VAL A 152 2.06 -7.59 -20.81
CA VAL A 152 1.85 -6.42 -21.68
C VAL A 152 2.99 -6.28 -22.69
N SER A 153 4.25 -6.46 -22.26
CA SER A 153 5.40 -6.36 -23.15
C SER A 153 5.36 -7.43 -24.24
N CYS A 154 5.11 -8.69 -23.87
CA CYS A 154 5.02 -9.79 -24.83
C CYS A 154 3.85 -9.61 -25.81
N ARG A 155 2.65 -9.23 -25.31
CA ARG A 155 1.48 -9.02 -26.17
C ARG A 155 1.69 -7.87 -27.15
N THR A 156 2.29 -6.77 -26.69
CA THR A 156 2.59 -5.61 -27.53
C THR A 156 3.56 -5.98 -28.64
N GLY A 157 4.67 -6.65 -28.30
CA GLY A 157 5.64 -7.12 -29.31
C GLY A 157 5.02 -8.07 -30.35
N LEU A 158 4.20 -9.04 -29.89
CA LEU A 158 3.50 -9.95 -30.79
C LEU A 158 2.47 -9.23 -31.68
N ALA A 159 1.80 -8.21 -31.17
CA ALA A 159 0.84 -7.42 -31.95
C ALA A 159 1.55 -6.67 -33.10
N GLU A 160 2.73 -6.10 -32.87
CA GLU A 160 3.52 -5.44 -33.92
C GLU A 160 4.02 -6.43 -34.97
N ILE A 161 4.53 -7.60 -34.56
CA ILE A 161 4.97 -8.65 -35.49
C ILE A 161 3.81 -9.10 -36.39
N LYS A 162 2.61 -9.28 -35.83
CA LYS A 162 1.42 -9.68 -36.59
C LYS A 162 0.98 -8.65 -37.64
N LYS A 163 1.35 -7.37 -37.51
CA LYS A 163 1.04 -6.35 -38.52
C LYS A 163 1.88 -6.50 -39.78
N VAL A 164 3.13 -6.97 -39.64
CA VAL A 164 4.08 -7.12 -40.76
C VAL A 164 4.05 -8.50 -41.39
N CYS A 165 3.55 -9.52 -40.68
CA CYS A 165 3.40 -10.89 -41.19
C CYS A 165 2.12 -11.11 -42.02
N LYS A 166 1.57 -10.08 -42.67
CA LYS A 166 0.46 -10.21 -43.62
C LYS A 166 0.96 -10.51 -45.03
#